data_AF-K9XFA2-F1
#
_entry.id   AF-K9XFA2-F1
#
_cell.length_a   1.000
_cell.length_b   1.000
_cell.length_c   1.000
_cell.angle_alpha   90.00
_cell.angle_beta   90.00
_cell.angle_gamma   90.00
#
_symmetry.space_group_name_H-M   'P 1'
#
loop_
_entity.id
_entity.type
_entity.pdbx_description
1 polymer ?
#
loop_
_entity_poly.entity_id
_entity_poly.type
_entity_poly.pdbx_seq_one_letter_code
_entity_poly.pdbx_strand_id
1 'polypeptide(L)' 'MQIKQLNSKAGQMKMDLHDLAEGLPKDYQKLMTLAVQTHEIYHQLHELKSQLKDWEKKL' A
#
# COMPACT_ATOMS: atom_id res chain seq x y z
N MET A 1 -14.76 3.44 7.51
CA MET A 1 -13.96 2.28 8.00
C MET A 1 -12.97 1.76 6.95
N GLN A 2 -13.35 1.67 5.67
CA GLN A 2 -12.52 1.13 4.59
C GLN A 2 -11.17 1.85 4.35
N ILE A 3 -11.14 3.19 4.27
CA ILE A 3 -9.88 3.95 4.11
C ILE A 3 -8.92 3.69 5.27
N LYS A 4 -9.43 3.62 6.52
CA LYS A 4 -8.62 3.34 7.70
C LYS A 4 -8.01 1.93 7.65
N GLN A 5 -8.80 0.93 7.28
CA GLN A 5 -8.33 -0.45 7.11
C GLN A 5 -7.27 -0.56 6.00
N LEU A 6 -7.51 0.06 4.84
CA LEU A 6 -6.53 0.10 3.74
C LEU A 6 -5.25 0.83 4.13
N ASN A 7 -5.34 1.91 4.92
CA ASN A 7 -4.17 2.64 5.39
C ASN A 7 -3.30 1.78 6.33
N SER A 8 -3.92 1.05 7.26
CA SER A 8 -3.19 0.09 8.12
C SER A 8 -2.54 -1.03 7.29
N LYS A 9 -3.26 -1.61 6.33
CA LYS A 9 -2.74 -2.67 5.47
C LYS A 9 -1.60 -2.16 4.57
N ALA A 10 -1.72 -0.97 3.97
CA ALA A 10 -0.65 -0.35 3.18
C ALA A 10 0.61 -0.11 4.03
N GLY A 11 0.44 0.34 5.27
CA GLY A 11 1.54 0.47 6.23
C GLY A 11 2.26 -0.84 6.50
N GLN A 12 1.53 -1.94 6.71
CA GLN A 12 2.12 -3.27 6.90
C GLN A 12 2.89 -3.73 5.65
N MET A 13 2.28 -3.62 4.46
CA MET A 13 2.93 -4.03 3.21
C MET A 13 4.20 -3.24 2.91
N LYS A 14 4.24 -1.97 3.32
CA LYS A 14 5.46 -1.15 3.25
C LYS A 14 6.57 -1.72 4.14
N MET A 15 6.24 -2.10 5.37
CA MET A 15 7.22 -2.70 6.30
C MET A 15 7.69 -4.06 5.80
N ASP A 16 6.76 -4.91 5.34
CA ASP A 16 7.12 -6.22 4.81
C ASP A 16 8.06 -6.11 3.59
N LEU A 17 7.83 -5.13 2.70
CA LEU A 17 8.69 -4.88 1.55
C LEU A 17 10.07 -4.34 1.95
N HIS A 18 10.12 -3.46 2.96
CA HIS A 18 11.35 -2.95 3.54
C HIS A 18 12.19 -4.10 4.11
N ASP A 19 11.59 -4.93 4.96
CA ASP A 19 12.29 -6.03 5.63
C ASP A 19 12.76 -7.10 4.63
N LEU A 20 11.97 -7.36 3.57
CA LEU A 20 12.39 -8.23 2.47
C LEU A 20 13.61 -7.67 1.74
N ALA A 21 13.62 -6.36 1.46
CA ALA A 21 14.73 -5.72 0.75
C ALA A 21 16.01 -5.68 1.59
N GLU A 22 15.91 -5.46 2.91
CA GLU A 22 17.05 -5.54 3.84
C GLU A 22 17.63 -6.96 3.92
N GLY A 23 16.79 -7.98 3.78
CA GLY A 23 17.18 -9.39 3.88
C GLY A 23 17.86 -9.99 2.64
N LEU A 24 18.02 -9.24 1.54
CA LEU A 24 18.59 -9.77 0.31
C LEU A 24 20.02 -10.32 0.49
N PRO A 25 20.39 -11.44 -0.18
CA PRO A 25 19.67 -12.08 -1.29
C PRO A 25 18.59 -13.09 -0.87
N LYS A 26 18.30 -13.23 0.43
CA LYS A 26 17.25 -14.14 0.91
C LYS A 26 15.90 -13.75 0.29
N ASP A 27 15.12 -14.75 -0.14
CA ASP A 27 13.76 -14.56 -0.66
C ASP A 27 13.63 -13.59 -1.86
N TYR A 28 14.71 -13.32 -2.61
CA TYR A 28 14.71 -12.37 -3.73
C TYR A 28 13.61 -12.64 -4.78
N GLN A 29 13.18 -13.89 -4.93
CA GLN A 29 12.12 -14.28 -5.87
C GLN A 29 10.76 -13.66 -5.50
N LYS A 30 10.55 -13.30 -4.23
CA LYS A 30 9.31 -12.67 -3.74
C LYS A 30 9.29 -11.15 -3.94
N LEU A 31 10.44 -10.54 -4.24
CA LEU A 31 10.60 -9.08 -4.32
C LEU A 31 9.59 -8.44 -5.27
N MET A 32 9.48 -8.97 -6.49
CA MET A 32 8.58 -8.38 -7.50
C MET A 32 7.12 -8.51 -7.09
N THR A 33 6.72 -9.67 -6.57
CA THR A 33 5.35 -9.91 -6.12
C THR A 33 4.98 -8.96 -4.98
N LEU A 34 5.84 -8.83 -3.97
CA LEU A 34 5.57 -7.96 -2.83
C LEU A 34 5.57 -6.48 -3.25
N ALA A 35 6.48 -6.07 -4.13
CA ALA A 35 6.51 -4.71 -4.67
C ALA A 35 5.23 -4.34 -5.43
N VAL A 36 4.74 -5.24 -6.31
CA VAL A 36 3.49 -5.03 -7.06
C VAL A 36 2.31 -4.92 -6.11
N GLN A 37 2.20 -5.82 -5.13
CA GLN A 37 1.09 -5.77 -4.17
C GLN A 37 1.13 -4.50 -3.29
N THR A 38 2.33 -4.07 -2.88
CA THR A 38 2.51 -2.82 -2.12
C THR A 38 2.12 -1.61 -2.98
N HIS A 39 2.51 -1.58 -4.26
CA HIS A 39 2.10 -0.52 -5.17
C HIS A 39 0.57 -0.46 -5.33
N GLU A 40 -0.07 -1.60 -5.63
CA GLU A 40 -1.52 -1.73 -5.82
C GLU A 40 -2.30 -1.16 -4.63
N ILE A 41 -1.91 -1.52 -3.39
CA ILE A 41 -2.65 -1.08 -2.21
C ILE A 41 -2.49 0.43 -1.95
N TYR A 42 -1.32 1.00 -2.22
CA TYR A 42 -1.10 2.44 -2.13
C TYR A 42 -1.87 3.20 -3.21
N HIS A 43 -1.95 2.64 -4.42
CA HIS A 43 -2.76 3.19 -5.51
C HIS A 43 -4.24 3.25 -5.13
N GLN A 44 -4.81 2.13 -4.67
CA GLN A 44 -6.21 2.08 -4.22
C GLN A 44 -6.48 3.03 -3.04
N LEU A 45 -5.55 3.14 -2.09
CA LEU A 45 -5.65 4.08 -0.98
C LEU A 45 -5.63 5.54 -1.47
N HIS A 46 -4.82 5.85 -2.47
CA HIS A 46 -4.76 7.19 -3.08
C HIS A 46 -6.08 7.54 -3.77
N GLU A 47 -6.63 6.66 -4.59
CA GLU A 47 -7.90 6.87 -5.29
C GLU A 47 -9.04 7.15 -4.31
N LEU A 48 -9.18 6.33 -3.26
CA LEU A 48 -10.24 6.52 -2.26
C LEU A 48 -10.09 7.84 -1.49
N LYS A 49 -8.85 8.24 -1.16
CA LYS A 49 -8.60 9.54 -0.53
C LYS A 49 -8.92 10.70 -1.48
N SER A 50 -8.67 10.55 -2.78
CA SER A 50 -9.05 11.55 -3.78
C SER A 50 -10.56 11.69 -3.90
N GLN A 51 -11.27 10.57 -4.02
CA GLN A 51 -12.74 10.56 -4.08
C GLN A 51 -13.38 11.20 -2.85
N LEU A 52 -12.86 10.90 -1.65
CA LEU A 52 -13.32 11.51 -0.42
C LEU A 52 -13.15 13.04 -0.45
N LYS A 53 -11.98 13.54 -0.85
CA LYS A 53 -11.72 14.99 -0.98
C LYS A 53 -12.66 15.66 -1.99
N ASP A 54 -12.94 14.99 -3.11
CA ASP A 54 -13.83 15.53 -4.14
C ASP A 54 -15.29 15.56 -3.67
N TRP A 55 -15.71 14.63 -2.82
CA TRP A 55 -17.02 14.67 -2.17
C TRP A 55 -17.10 15.77 -1.11
N GLU A 56 -16.06 15.94 -0.30
CA GLU A 56 -15.99 17.01 0.71
C GLU A 56 -16.07 18.41 0.09
N LYS A 57 -15.54 18.62 -1.12
CA LYS A 57 -15.64 19.89 -1.86
C LYS A 57 -17.02 20.18 -2.46
N LYS A 58 -17.84 19.14 -2.64
CA LYS A 58 -19.19 19.25 -3.23
C LYS A 58 -20.29 19.40 -2.18
N LEU A 59 -19.93 19.25 -0.90
CA LEU A 59 -20.77 19.58 0.26
C LEU A 59 -20.69 21.09 0.55
#